data_AF-A0A024FEZ3-F1
#
_entry.id   AF-A0A024FEZ3-F1
#
_cell.length_a   1.000
_cell.length_b   1.000
_cell.length_c   1.000
_cell.angle_alpha   90.00
_cell.angle_beta   90.00
_cell.angle_gamma   90.00
#
_symmetry.space_group_name_H-M   'P 1'
#
loop_
_entity.id
_entity.type
_entity.pdbx_description
1 polymer ?
#
loop_
_entity_poly.entity_id
_entity_poly.type
_entity_poly.pdbx_seq_one_letter_code
_entity_poly.pdbx_strand_id
1 'polypeptide(L)'
;MKKIVITIATLIAIVACKDNSKTISDKTTQSEAAIKYPRDVVPFMDEWRILLGDGSRIDSLLNFQKHDFFYVKNDGNTEWVVHKTPNTGITSKTSSNTRTELGQIEHWIPEVGGKLTGTLKVKHVSTTGDATKASSYSVVVG
;
A
#
# COMPACT_ATOMS: atom_id res chain seq x y z
N MET A 1 -7.25 74.02 -0.54
CA MET A 1 -8.40 73.10 -0.44
C MET A 1 -9.35 73.37 -1.61
N LYS A 2 -9.89 72.34 -2.27
CA LYS A 2 -10.86 72.35 -3.40
C LYS A 2 -10.38 72.20 -4.86
N LYS A 3 -9.07 72.22 -5.20
CA LYS A 3 -8.63 71.81 -6.57
C LYS A 3 -7.55 70.72 -6.62
N ILE A 4 -6.98 70.33 -5.48
CA ILE A 4 -5.98 69.26 -5.38
C ILE A 4 -6.62 67.90 -5.04
N VAL A 5 -7.91 67.88 -4.70
CA VAL A 5 -8.62 66.67 -4.23
C VAL A 5 -9.25 65.87 -5.39
N ILE A 6 -9.39 66.44 -6.58
CA ILE A 6 -10.14 65.80 -7.69
C ILE A 6 -9.24 65.11 -8.72
N THR A 7 -7.93 65.37 -8.73
CA THR A 7 -6.98 64.71 -9.65
C THR A 7 -6.29 63.47 -9.05
N ILE A 8 -6.64 63.10 -7.81
CA ILE A 8 -6.11 61.91 -7.10
C ILE A 8 -7.10 60.73 -7.17
N ALA A 9 -8.24 60.90 -7.86
CA ALA A 9 -9.31 59.89 -7.96
C ALA A 9 -9.27 59.00 -9.21
N THR A 10 -8.27 59.13 -10.08
CA THR A 10 -8.24 58.43 -11.39
C THR A 10 -6.95 57.65 -11.68
N LEU A 11 -6.21 57.26 -10.64
CA LEU A 11 -5.09 56.32 -10.77
C LEU A 11 -5.17 55.17 -9.75
N ILE A 12 -6.39 54.67 -9.53
CA ILE A 12 -6.66 53.44 -8.78
C ILE A 12 -7.44 52.53 -9.73
N ALA A 13 -6.74 51.73 -10.55
CA ALA A 13 -7.41 50.66 -11.32
C ALA A 13 -6.53 49.52 -11.86
N ILE A 14 -5.19 49.54 -11.76
CA ILE A 14 -4.38 48.50 -12.43
C ILE A 14 -3.09 48.10 -11.70
N VAL A 15 -3.10 47.87 -10.37
CA VAL A 15 -2.03 47.06 -9.73
C VAL A 15 -2.58 46.36 -8.47
N ALA A 16 -3.42 45.34 -8.63
CA ALA A 16 -3.79 44.47 -7.51
C ALA A 16 -4.26 43.07 -7.97
N CYS A 17 -3.45 42.40 -8.79
CA CYS A 17 -3.46 40.94 -8.90
C CYS A 17 -2.01 40.46 -8.87
N LYS A 18 -1.48 40.33 -7.65
CA LYS A 18 -0.36 39.44 -7.38
C LYS A 18 -0.67 38.75 -6.06
N ASP A 19 -1.50 37.73 -6.14
CA ASP A 19 -1.65 36.76 -5.07
C ASP A 19 -0.31 36.05 -4.87
N ASN A 20 0.50 36.59 -3.95
CA ASN A 20 1.52 35.80 -3.29
C ASN A 20 0.77 34.83 -2.38
N SER A 21 0.35 33.70 -2.95
CA SER A 21 0.04 32.51 -2.15
C SER A 21 1.27 32.23 -1.31
N LYS A 22 1.19 32.60 -0.04
CA LYS A 22 2.03 31.99 0.99
C LYS A 22 1.61 30.53 0.98
N THR A 23 2.33 29.71 0.23
CA THR A 23 2.37 28.29 0.47
C THR A 23 2.85 28.17 1.92
N ILE A 24 1.89 27.93 2.81
CA ILE A 24 2.15 27.35 4.12
C ILE A 24 2.82 26.02 3.76
N SER A 25 4.14 26.08 3.66
CA SER A 25 4.96 24.90 3.81
C SER A 25 4.70 24.49 5.24
N ASP A 26 3.73 23.59 5.41
CA ASP A 26 3.71 22.68 6.54
C ASP A 26 5.06 21.94 6.48
N LYS A 27 6.08 22.59 7.05
CA LYS A 27 7.20 21.90 7.67
C LYS A 27 6.62 21.15 8.85
N THR A 28 5.86 20.11 8.56
CA THR A 28 5.81 18.97 9.46
C THR A 28 7.21 18.41 9.40
N THR A 29 8.01 18.73 10.41
CA THR A 29 9.18 17.94 10.79
C THR A 29 8.65 16.55 11.19
N GLN A 30 8.23 15.75 10.21
CA GLN A 30 8.24 14.32 10.33
C GLN A 30 9.71 13.96 10.21
N SER A 31 10.31 13.51 11.32
CA SER A 31 11.38 12.54 11.25
C SER A 31 11.04 11.59 10.11
N GLU A 32 11.83 11.56 9.04
CA GLU A 32 11.66 10.55 7.99
C GLU A 32 11.67 9.20 8.70
N ALA A 33 10.49 8.60 8.86
CA ALA A 33 10.41 7.25 9.37
C ALA A 33 11.10 6.40 8.31
N ALA A 34 12.25 5.81 8.68
CA ALA A 34 12.98 4.93 7.80
C ALA A 34 12.01 3.92 7.18
N ILE A 35 11.95 3.87 5.85
CA ILE A 35 11.06 2.97 5.12
C ILE A 35 11.40 1.55 5.55
N LYS A 36 10.44 0.86 6.18
CA LYS A 36 10.57 -0.55 6.55
C LYS A 36 10.00 -1.43 5.46
N TYR A 37 10.77 -2.43 5.07
CA TYR A 37 10.39 -3.43 4.10
C TYR A 37 9.95 -4.72 4.80
N PRO A 38 9.08 -5.53 4.16
CA PRO A 38 8.72 -6.86 4.65
C PRO A 38 9.91 -7.76 5.02
N ARG A 39 11.06 -7.64 4.34
CA ARG A 39 12.30 -8.36 4.70
C ARG A 39 12.83 -7.99 6.09
N ASP A 40 12.61 -6.75 6.54
CA ASP A 40 13.05 -6.29 7.86
C ASP A 40 12.27 -6.98 9.01
N VAL A 41 11.08 -7.52 8.71
CA VAL A 41 10.22 -8.23 9.65
C VAL A 41 10.33 -9.75 9.49
N VAL A 42 10.45 -10.23 8.24
CA VAL A 42 10.55 -11.65 7.89
C VAL A 42 11.84 -11.86 7.07
N PRO A 43 12.93 -12.34 7.69
CA PRO A 43 14.29 -12.22 7.13
C PRO A 43 14.57 -13.15 5.95
N PHE A 44 13.79 -14.22 5.77
CA PHE A 44 13.93 -15.21 4.69
C PHE A 44 13.16 -14.82 3.41
N MET A 45 12.91 -13.54 3.18
CA MET A 45 12.11 -13.06 2.04
C MET A 45 12.76 -13.32 0.67
N ASP A 46 14.05 -13.62 0.63
CA ASP A 46 14.78 -14.03 -0.58
C ASP A 46 14.45 -15.44 -1.07
N GLU A 47 13.81 -16.27 -0.24
CA GLU A 47 13.32 -17.60 -0.65
C GLU A 47 11.98 -17.54 -1.41
N TRP A 48 11.41 -16.34 -1.55
CA TRP A 48 10.04 -16.13 -2.05
C TRP A 48 9.98 -15.12 -3.19
N ARG A 49 9.05 -15.37 -4.10
CA ARG A 49 8.53 -14.42 -5.08
C ARG A 49 7.09 -14.11 -4.75
N ILE A 50 6.55 -12.99 -5.25
CA ILE A 50 5.17 -12.59 -4.96
C ILE A 50 4.36 -12.32 -6.22
N LEU A 51 3.09 -12.73 -6.20
CA LEU A 51 2.04 -12.26 -7.11
C LEU A 51 1.11 -11.35 -6.33
N LEU A 52 0.87 -10.14 -6.83
CA LEU A 52 -0.01 -9.15 -6.21
C LEU A 52 -1.41 -9.16 -6.83
N GLY A 53 -2.37 -8.58 -6.11
CA GLY A 53 -3.76 -8.53 -6.56
C GLY A 53 -4.00 -7.70 -7.82
N ASP A 54 -3.05 -6.86 -8.22
CA ASP A 54 -3.08 -6.14 -9.49
C ASP A 54 -2.33 -6.87 -10.63
N GLY A 55 -1.85 -8.09 -10.38
CA GLY A 55 -1.17 -8.92 -11.37
C GLY A 55 0.33 -8.72 -11.45
N SER A 56 0.89 -7.78 -10.69
CA SER A 56 2.35 -7.58 -10.62
C SER A 56 3.04 -8.84 -10.10
N ARG A 57 4.14 -9.24 -10.75
CA ARG A 57 4.99 -10.36 -10.36
C ARG A 57 6.37 -9.83 -10.02
N ILE A 58 6.84 -10.14 -8.81
CA ILE A 58 8.13 -9.65 -8.32
C ILE A 58 8.93 -10.85 -7.85
N ASP A 59 10.11 -11.04 -8.45
CA ASP A 59 10.98 -12.18 -8.18
C ASP A 59 11.98 -11.90 -7.04
N SER A 60 12.31 -10.63 -6.76
CA SER A 60 13.19 -10.23 -5.67
C SER A 60 12.50 -9.30 -4.69
N LEU A 61 12.44 -9.73 -3.43
CA LEU A 61 11.69 -9.05 -2.38
C LEU A 61 12.60 -8.32 -1.37
N LEU A 62 13.90 -8.19 -1.66
CA LEU A 62 14.90 -7.66 -0.73
C LEU A 62 14.54 -6.28 -0.17
N ASN A 63 14.14 -5.36 -1.06
CA ASN A 63 13.74 -4.00 -0.72
C ASN A 63 12.39 -3.67 -1.37
N PHE A 64 11.48 -4.66 -1.37
CA PHE A 64 10.22 -4.55 -2.06
C PHE A 64 9.07 -4.30 -1.09
N GLN A 65 8.32 -3.24 -1.35
CA GLN A 65 6.98 -3.07 -0.83
C GLN A 65 6.09 -2.43 -1.90
N LYS A 66 4.80 -2.66 -1.80
CA LYS A 66 3.78 -1.95 -2.58
C LYS A 66 2.62 -1.61 -1.68
N HIS A 67 2.36 -0.32 -1.50
CA HIS A 67 1.19 0.16 -0.78
C HIS A 67 -0.09 -0.50 -1.34
N ASP A 68 -1.07 -0.71 -0.47
CA ASP A 68 -2.33 -1.43 -0.74
C ASP A 68 -2.24 -2.92 -1.03
N PHE A 69 -1.05 -3.50 -1.24
CA PHE A 69 -0.91 -4.93 -1.50
C PHE A 69 0.00 -5.64 -0.51
N PHE A 70 1.25 -5.18 -0.39
CA PHE A 70 2.30 -5.87 0.35
C PHE A 70 3.23 -4.86 1.05
N TYR A 71 3.08 -4.69 2.35
CA TYR A 71 3.78 -3.64 3.11
C TYR A 71 3.87 -3.96 4.60
N VAL A 72 4.70 -3.22 5.35
CA VAL A 72 4.80 -3.35 6.81
C VAL A 72 3.82 -2.42 7.50
N LYS A 73 3.14 -2.91 8.54
CA LYS A 73 2.31 -2.09 9.43
C LYS A 73 2.56 -2.44 10.88
N ASN A 74 2.81 -1.43 11.71
CA ASN A 74 2.88 -1.57 13.16
C ASN A 74 1.47 -1.35 13.75
N ASP A 75 1.05 -2.23 14.67
CA ASP A 75 -0.27 -2.16 15.32
C ASP A 75 -0.24 -1.57 16.74
N GLY A 76 0.88 -0.97 17.14
CA GLY A 76 1.19 -0.46 18.48
C GLY A 76 2.15 -1.37 19.24
N ASN A 77 2.14 -2.68 18.96
CA ASN A 77 2.92 -3.67 19.70
C ASN A 77 3.87 -4.48 18.81
N THR A 78 3.45 -4.79 17.58
CA THR A 78 4.18 -5.69 16.69
C THR A 78 4.12 -5.19 15.26
N GLU A 79 5.21 -5.40 14.53
CA GLU A 79 5.30 -5.13 13.11
C GLU A 79 4.78 -6.34 12.33
N TRP A 80 3.84 -6.10 11.43
CA TRP A 80 3.20 -7.14 10.63
C TRP A 80 3.49 -6.90 9.17
N VAL A 81 3.82 -7.97 8.45
CA VAL A 81 3.77 -7.98 6.99
C VAL A 81 2.31 -8.13 6.58
N VAL A 82 1.80 -7.12 5.88
CA VAL A 82 0.42 -7.06 5.44
C VAL A 82 0.31 -7.62 4.02
N HIS A 83 -0.57 -8.60 3.86
CA HIS A 83 -1.05 -9.09 2.57
C HIS A 83 -2.49 -8.59 2.39
N LYS A 84 -2.70 -7.71 1.41
CA LYS A 84 -4.01 -7.16 1.08
C LYS A 84 -4.30 -7.40 -0.39
N THR A 85 -5.52 -7.82 -0.68
CA THR A 85 -5.95 -8.14 -2.04
C THR A 85 -7.44 -7.82 -2.22
N PRO A 86 -7.87 -7.28 -3.37
CA PRO A 86 -9.29 -7.06 -3.62
C PRO A 86 -10.00 -8.38 -3.98
N ASN A 87 -11.33 -8.40 -3.89
CA ASN A 87 -12.13 -9.52 -4.41
C ASN A 87 -11.96 -9.70 -5.93
N THR A 88 -11.77 -8.58 -6.64
CA THR A 88 -11.63 -8.54 -8.09
C THR A 88 -10.41 -7.70 -8.44
N GLY A 89 -9.39 -8.36 -8.94
CA GLY A 89 -8.20 -7.77 -9.52
C GLY A 89 -7.71 -8.60 -10.70
N ILE A 90 -6.40 -8.62 -10.94
CA ILE A 90 -5.81 -9.44 -12.00
C ILE A 90 -5.42 -10.80 -11.42
N THR A 91 -5.95 -11.88 -11.98
CA THR A 91 -5.72 -13.24 -11.48
C THR A 91 -4.54 -13.92 -12.18
N SER A 92 -4.06 -15.02 -11.61
CA SER A 92 -3.13 -15.91 -12.32
C SER A 92 -3.85 -16.68 -13.42
N LYS A 93 -3.09 -17.26 -14.36
CA LYS A 93 -3.65 -18.17 -15.39
C LYS A 93 -4.30 -19.44 -14.80
N THR A 94 -4.01 -19.75 -13.54
CA THR A 94 -4.40 -21.00 -12.87
C THR A 94 -5.55 -20.82 -11.88
N SER A 95 -6.13 -19.62 -11.75
CA SER A 95 -7.15 -19.35 -10.74
C SER A 95 -8.09 -18.23 -11.17
N SER A 96 -9.35 -18.32 -10.72
CA SER A 96 -10.34 -17.24 -10.81
C SER A 96 -10.30 -16.30 -9.60
N ASN A 97 -9.50 -16.59 -8.57
CA ASN A 97 -9.39 -15.78 -7.37
C ASN A 97 -8.14 -14.88 -7.41
N THR A 98 -8.30 -13.63 -7.01
CA THR A 98 -7.21 -12.66 -6.86
C THR A 98 -6.39 -12.97 -5.59
N ARG A 99 -5.08 -12.71 -5.63
CA ARG A 99 -4.19 -12.98 -4.49
C ARG A 99 -3.08 -11.94 -4.36
N THR A 100 -2.64 -11.70 -3.13
CA THR A 100 -1.35 -11.10 -2.82
C THR A 100 -0.56 -12.10 -1.99
N GLU A 101 0.18 -12.97 -2.65
CA GLU A 101 0.64 -14.24 -2.09
C GLU A 101 2.09 -14.53 -2.48
N LEU A 102 2.86 -15.03 -1.50
CA LEU A 102 4.22 -15.51 -1.68
C LEU A 102 4.19 -16.93 -2.25
N GLY A 103 5.06 -17.20 -3.22
CA GLY A 103 5.35 -18.55 -3.70
C GLY A 103 6.82 -18.86 -3.47
N GLN A 104 7.10 -20.03 -2.87
CA GLN A 104 8.48 -20.46 -2.63
C GLN A 104 9.21 -20.59 -3.98
N ILE A 105 10.44 -20.12 -4.04
CA ILE A 105 11.26 -20.20 -5.26
C ILE A 105 11.77 -21.63 -5.43
N GLU A 106 12.35 -22.19 -4.38
CA GLU A 106 12.83 -23.58 -4.37
C GLU A 106 11.63 -24.53 -4.24
N HIS A 107 11.54 -25.48 -5.18
CA HIS A 107 10.51 -26.51 -5.17
C HIS A 107 11.05 -27.79 -4.55
N TRP A 108 10.17 -28.57 -3.92
CA TRP A 108 10.48 -29.84 -3.28
C TRP A 108 9.42 -30.88 -3.61
N ILE A 109 9.73 -32.15 -3.34
CA ILE A 109 8.82 -33.29 -3.51
C ILE A 109 8.34 -33.82 -2.15
N PRO A 110 7.13 -34.41 -2.05
CA PRO A 110 6.56 -34.87 -0.79
C PRO A 110 7.47 -35.79 0.02
N GLU A 111 8.28 -36.63 -0.64
CA GLU A 111 9.20 -37.59 -0.01
C GLU A 111 10.35 -36.91 0.76
N VAL A 112 10.78 -35.73 0.31
CA VAL A 112 11.77 -34.89 1.02
C VAL A 112 11.06 -34.12 2.13
N GLY A 113 9.83 -33.69 1.88
CA GLY A 113 9.01 -32.92 2.80
C GLY A 113 9.40 -31.43 2.87
N GLY A 114 8.62 -30.68 3.63
CA GLY A 114 8.82 -29.25 3.84
C GLY A 114 8.06 -28.79 5.08
N LYS A 115 8.51 -27.69 5.69
CA LYS A 115 7.86 -27.10 6.86
C LYS A 115 7.68 -25.60 6.66
N LEU A 116 6.42 -25.16 6.61
CA LEU A 116 6.04 -23.76 6.68
C LEU A 116 5.48 -23.49 8.07
N THR A 117 5.95 -22.43 8.73
CA THR A 117 5.42 -22.00 10.03
C THR A 117 5.22 -20.50 9.99
N GLY A 118 4.04 -20.05 10.41
CA GLY A 118 3.69 -18.64 10.45
C GLY A 118 2.75 -18.34 11.60
N THR A 119 2.89 -17.15 12.17
CA THR A 119 1.90 -16.57 13.09
C THR A 119 1.21 -15.43 12.35
N LEU A 120 -0.12 -15.48 12.26
CA LEU A 120 -0.90 -14.50 11.52
C LEU A 120 -2.20 -14.18 12.24
N LYS A 121 -2.84 -13.10 11.78
CA LYS A 121 -4.21 -12.75 12.14
C LYS A 121 -4.95 -12.24 10.91
N VAL A 122 -6.13 -12.77 10.66
CA VAL A 122 -6.99 -12.27 9.57
C VAL A 122 -7.56 -10.92 10.00
N LYS A 123 -7.25 -9.88 9.22
CA LYS A 123 -7.71 -8.50 9.52
C LYS A 123 -9.02 -8.15 8.83
N HIS A 124 -9.32 -8.76 7.70
CA HIS A 124 -10.51 -8.49 6.91
C HIS A 124 -10.77 -9.67 5.95
N VAL A 125 -12.03 -9.98 5.72
CA VAL A 125 -12.52 -10.83 4.61
C VAL A 125 -13.60 -10.04 3.87
N SER A 126 -14.01 -10.46 2.69
CA SER A 126 -15.10 -9.76 2.01
C SER A 126 -16.34 -9.70 2.91
N THR A 127 -17.06 -8.57 2.87
CA THR A 127 -18.36 -8.40 3.53
C THR A 127 -19.53 -8.61 2.56
N THR A 128 -19.22 -8.89 1.29
CA THR A 128 -20.18 -9.12 0.21
C THR A 128 -19.92 -10.49 -0.41
N GLY A 129 -20.97 -11.21 -0.77
CA GLY A 129 -20.86 -12.55 -1.34
C GLY A 129 -22.20 -13.27 -1.29
N ASP A 130 -22.30 -14.38 -1.99
CA ASP A 130 -23.44 -15.30 -1.87
C ASP A 130 -23.18 -16.26 -0.71
N ALA A 131 -23.95 -16.13 0.37
CA ALA A 131 -23.80 -16.95 1.57
C ALA A 131 -24.05 -18.44 1.35
N THR A 132 -24.62 -18.84 0.20
CA THR A 132 -24.79 -20.25 -0.17
C THR A 132 -23.52 -20.87 -0.77
N LYS A 133 -22.51 -20.06 -1.12
CA LYS A 133 -21.23 -20.55 -1.65
C LYS A 133 -20.22 -20.76 -0.54
N ALA A 134 -19.64 -21.97 -0.50
CA ALA A 134 -18.65 -22.36 0.51
C ALA A 134 -17.39 -21.48 0.53
N SER A 135 -17.05 -20.83 -0.60
CA SER A 135 -15.89 -19.95 -0.70
C SER A 135 -16.16 -18.50 -0.28
N SER A 136 -17.41 -18.11 -0.04
CA SER A 136 -17.75 -16.73 0.34
C SER A 136 -17.16 -16.36 1.69
N TYR A 137 -16.80 -15.08 1.84
CA TYR A 137 -16.30 -14.50 3.09
C TYR A 137 -15.07 -15.21 3.67
N SER A 138 -14.25 -15.83 2.80
CA SER A 138 -13.06 -16.61 3.18
C SER A 138 -11.78 -16.02 2.59
N VAL A 139 -10.64 -16.43 3.15
CA VAL A 139 -9.29 -16.16 2.62
C VAL A 139 -8.39 -17.35 2.90
N VAL A 140 -7.57 -17.75 1.92
CA VAL A 140 -6.54 -18.78 2.08
C VAL A 140 -5.26 -18.13 2.60
N VAL A 141 -4.57 -18.76 3.55
CA VAL A 141 -3.42 -18.17 4.28
C VAL A 141 -2.15 -19.04 4.27
N GLY A 142 -2.13 -20.11 3.49
CA GLY A 142 -1.04 -21.10 3.42
C GLY A 142 -1.56 -22.45 2.96
#